data_AF-A0A9D1WWG2-F1
#
_entry.id   AF-A0A9D1WWG2-F1
#
_cell.length_a   1.000
_cell.length_b   1.000
_cell.length_c   1.000
_cell.angle_alpha   90.00
_cell.angle_beta   90.00
_cell.angle_gamma   90.00
#
_symmetry.space_group_name_H-M   'P 1'
#
loop_
_entity.id
_entity.type
_entity.pdbx_description
1 polymer ?
#
loop_
_entity_poly.entity_id
_entity_poly.type
_entity_poly.pdbx_seq_one_letter_code
_entity_poly.pdbx_strand_id
1 'polypeptide(L)'
;MMHIRENYFIEKDEKTYILKKRKTTDQGQTAYDELGAYDSIKEAKDAAIKEMIREEVNRRKSAPLHEIIPLMKQKHRELSGDNQFFYKVTWEM
;
A
#
# COMPACT_ATOMS: atom_id res chain seq x y z
N MET A 1 -2.77 14.63 -1.42
CA MET A 1 -2.55 13.23 -0.96
C MET A 1 -3.13 12.28 -2.00
N MET A 2 -2.43 11.22 -2.37
CA MET A 2 -2.84 10.24 -3.38
C MET A 2 -3.35 8.98 -2.69
N HIS A 3 -4.57 8.53 -3.03
CA HIS A 3 -5.10 7.28 -2.51
C HIS A 3 -4.51 6.10 -3.30
N ILE A 4 -3.98 5.12 -2.58
CA ILE A 4 -3.64 3.80 -3.11
C ILE A 4 -4.63 2.86 -2.45
N ARG A 5 -5.49 2.23 -3.23
CA ARG A 5 -6.44 1.17 -2.86
C ARG A 5 -6.49 0.72 -1.36
N GLU A 6 -7.71 0.57 -0.84
CA GLU A 6 -8.00 0.26 0.58
C GLU A 6 -7.64 1.42 1.52
N ASN A 7 -6.71 1.20 2.45
CA ASN A 7 -6.33 2.14 3.49
C ASN A 7 -4.95 2.76 3.22
N TYR A 8 -4.35 2.59 2.04
CA TYR A 8 -3.02 3.11 1.74
C TYR A 8 -3.09 4.49 1.07
N PHE A 9 -2.11 5.33 1.35
CA PHE A 9 -2.04 6.69 0.83
C PHE A 9 -0.58 7.04 0.57
N ILE A 10 -0.30 7.78 -0.51
CA ILE A 10 0.98 8.47 -0.68
C ILE A 10 0.76 9.95 -0.48
N GLU A 11 1.47 10.52 0.47
CA GLU A 11 1.61 11.96 0.60
C GLU A 11 2.90 12.38 -0.10
N LYS A 12 2.89 13.50 -0.81
CA LYS A 12 4.11 14.08 -1.37
C LYS A 12 4.51 15.24 -0.48
N ASP A 13 5.72 15.21 0.01
CA ASP A 13 6.34 16.28 0.79
C ASP A 13 7.59 16.75 0.04
N GLU A 14 7.71 18.02 -0.32
CA GLU A 14 8.77 18.65 -1.13
C GLU A 14 9.43 17.77 -2.23
N LYS A 15 10.31 16.84 -1.84
CA LYS A 15 11.05 15.89 -2.71
C LYS A 15 10.86 14.41 -2.38
N THR A 16 10.09 14.09 -1.36
CA THR A 16 9.84 12.73 -0.85
C THR A 16 8.37 12.33 -1.00
N TYR A 17 8.14 11.03 -1.02
CA TYR A 17 6.84 10.38 -1.08
C TYR A 17 6.67 9.53 0.18
N ILE A 18 5.76 9.94 1.06
CA ILE A 18 5.50 9.27 2.33
C ILE A 18 4.34 8.30 2.13
N LEU A 19 4.61 7.02 2.31
CA LEU A 19 3.59 5.98 2.33
C LEU A 19 2.91 5.96 3.70
N LYS A 20 1.60 6.20 3.72
CA LYS A 20 0.76 6.20 4.91
C LYS A 20 -0.29 5.09 4.83
N LYS A 21 -0.59 4.48 5.98
CA LYS A 21 -1.71 3.55 6.12
C LYS A 21 -2.71 4.08 7.13
N ARG A 22 -3.93 4.30 6.67
CA ARG A 22 -5.07 4.67 7.50
C ARG A 22 -5.42 3.54 8.46
N LYS A 23 -5.53 3.86 9.74
CA LYS A 23 -6.07 3.00 10.78
C LYS A 23 -7.24 3.73 11.45
N THR A 24 -8.30 2.98 11.72
CA THR A 24 -9.36 3.45 12.61
C THR A 24 -8.96 3.07 14.02
N THR A 25 -8.85 4.05 14.90
CA THR A 25 -8.63 3.81 16.32
C THR A 25 -9.91 3.26 16.96
N ASP A 26 -9.79 2.59 18.11
CA ASP A 26 -10.93 2.02 18.85
C ASP A 26 -11.95 3.08 19.29
N GLN A 27 -11.56 4.36 19.27
CA GLN A 27 -12.40 5.54 19.55
C GLN A 27 -13.07 6.13 18.29
N GLY A 28 -12.94 5.48 17.13
CA GLY A 28 -13.52 5.95 15.86
C GLY A 28 -12.76 7.09 15.18
N GLN A 29 -11.60 7.50 15.72
CA GLN A 29 -10.75 8.53 15.10
C GLN A 29 -9.90 7.92 13.99
N THR A 30 -9.75 8.66 12.89
CA THR A 30 -8.89 8.28 11.77
C THR A 30 -7.45 8.67 12.07
N ALA A 31 -6.56 7.69 12.17
CA ALA A 31 -5.12 7.88 12.29
C ALA A 31 -4.41 7.38 11.03
N TYR A 32 -3.19 7.85 10.81
CA TYR A 32 -2.34 7.41 9.70
C TYR A 32 -1.00 6.96 10.27
N ASP A 33 -0.65 5.70 10.01
CA ASP A 33 0.70 5.20 10.27
C ASP A 33 1.60 5.53 9.09
N GLU A 34 2.77 6.07 9.37
CA GLU A 34 3.82 6.26 8.37
C GLU A 34 4.60 4.96 8.21
N LEU A 35 4.52 4.37 7.02
CA LEU A 35 5.17 3.11 6.69
C LEU A 35 6.56 3.30 6.09
N GLY A 36 6.84 4.49 5.54
CA GLY A 36 8.16 4.86 5.03
C GLY A 36 8.12 6.07 4.11
N ALA A 37 9.29 6.67 3.88
CA ALA A 37 9.51 7.75 2.92
C ALA A 37 10.38 7.26 1.77
N TYR A 38 10.07 7.72 0.55
CA TYR A 38 10.68 7.25 -0.69
C TYR A 38 11.03 8.43 -1.60
N ASP A 39 12.09 8.31 -2.39
CA ASP A 39 12.57 9.39 -3.26
C ASP A 39 11.75 9.50 -4.56
N SER A 40 11.02 8.44 -4.92
CA SER A 40 10.17 8.43 -6.09
C SER A 40 8.78 7.86 -5.82
N ILE A 41 7.80 8.34 -6.59
CA ILE A 41 6.45 7.77 -6.58
C ILE A 41 6.47 6.28 -6.95
N LYS A 42 7.38 5.85 -7.82
CA LYS A 42 7.52 4.44 -8.21
C LYS A 42 7.92 3.58 -7.02
N GLU A 43 8.91 4.00 -6.24
CA GLU A 43 9.34 3.27 -5.04
C GLU A 43 8.25 3.23 -3.98
N ALA A 44 7.56 4.35 -3.74
CA ALA A 44 6.44 4.40 -2.81
C ALA A 44 5.31 3.44 -3.23
N LYS A 45 5.04 3.33 -4.54
CA LYS A 45 4.07 2.37 -5.10
C LYS A 45 4.52 0.93 -4.91
N ASP A 46 5.78 0.61 -5.23
CA ASP A 46 6.34 -0.73 -5.07
C ASP A 46 6.34 -1.15 -3.59
N ALA A 47 6.61 -0.22 -2.68
CA ALA A 47 6.52 -0.45 -1.25
C ALA A 47 5.09 -0.74 -0.79
N ALA A 48 4.10 0.04 -1.25
CA ALA A 48 2.69 -0.20 -0.93
C ALA A 48 2.25 -1.61 -1.37
N ILE A 49 2.64 -2.03 -2.59
CA ILE A 49 2.36 -3.37 -3.11
C ILE A 49 2.97 -4.44 -2.21
N LYS A 50 4.24 -4.27 -1.80
CA LYS A 50 4.93 -5.21 -0.91
C LYS A 50 4.25 -5.31 0.46
N GLU A 51 3.81 -4.20 1.05
CA GLU A 51 3.09 -4.21 2.32
C GLU A 51 1.74 -4.91 2.20
N MET A 52 0.97 -4.65 1.14
CA MET A 52 -0.31 -5.33 0.90
C MET A 52 -0.14 -6.84 0.73
N ILE A 53 0.90 -7.29 0.01
CA ILE A 53 1.23 -8.71 -0.11
C ILE A 53 1.63 -9.28 1.26
N ARG A 54 2.47 -8.58 2.01
CA ARG A 54 2.90 -9.01 3.35
C ARG A 54 1.70 -9.21 4.29
N GLU A 55 0.73 -8.30 4.26
CA GLU A 55 -0.48 -8.41 5.07
C GLU A 55 -1.35 -9.59 4.67
N GLU A 56 -1.52 -9.83 3.37
CA GLU A 56 -2.26 -11.00 2.87
C GLU A 56 -1.57 -12.31 3.24
N VAL A 57 -0.24 -12.38 3.15
CA VAL A 57 0.53 -13.55 3.58
C VAL A 57 0.40 -13.76 5.09
N ASN A 58 0.48 -12.69 5.89
CA ASN A 58 0.33 -12.76 7.34
C ASN A 58 -1.06 -13.25 7.76
N ARG A 59 -2.13 -12.84 7.05
CA ARG A 59 -3.49 -13.37 7.25
C ARG A 59 -3.58 -14.88 7.01
N ARG A 60 -2.73 -15.42 6.13
CA ARG A 60 -2.66 -16.83 5.76
C ARG A 60 -1.45 -17.54 6.38
N LYS A 61 -0.94 -17.07 7.53
CA LYS A 61 0.23 -17.62 8.24
C LYS A 61 0.24 -19.15 8.38
N SER A 62 -0.92 -19.80 8.43
CA SER A 62 -1.06 -21.25 8.55
C SER A 62 -1.04 -22.02 7.22
N ALA A 63 -1.08 -21.33 6.08
CA ALA A 63 -1.02 -21.96 4.77
C ALA A 63 0.41 -22.41 4.43
N PRO A 64 0.59 -23.52 3.71
CA PRO A 64 1.91 -24.02 3.35
C PRO A 64 2.58 -23.10 2.32
N LEU A 65 3.92 -23.05 2.36
CA LEU A 65 4.74 -22.17 1.49
C LEU A 65 4.44 -22.34 -0.01
N HIS A 66 4.12 -23.56 -0.45
CA HIS A 66 3.82 -23.84 -1.85
C HIS A 66 2.50 -23.21 -2.33
N GLU A 67 1.58 -22.85 -1.43
CA GLU A 67 0.38 -22.07 -1.73
C GLU A 67 0.64 -20.56 -1.63
N ILE A 68 1.52 -20.14 -0.73
CA ILE A 68 1.87 -18.73 -0.51
C ILE A 68 2.65 -18.14 -1.70
N ILE A 69 3.66 -18.84 -2.22
CA ILE A 69 4.49 -18.34 -3.33
C ILE A 69 3.69 -18.00 -4.59
N PRO A 70 2.81 -18.88 -5.13
CA PRO A 70 2.00 -18.53 -6.29
C PRO A 70 1.00 -17.41 -5.99
N LEU A 71 0.43 -17.36 -4.78
CA LEU A 71 -0.43 -16.27 -4.34
C LEU A 71 0.30 -14.91 -4.35
N MET A 72 1.53 -14.85 -3.82
CA MET A 72 2.33 -13.61 -3.85
C MET A 72 2.59 -13.13 -5.28
N LYS A 73 2.93 -14.05 -6.19
CA LYS A 73 3.15 -13.73 -7.62
C LYS A 73 1.86 -13.25 -8.30
N GLN A 74 0.73 -13.89 -8.01
CA GLN A 74 -0.57 -13.48 -8.51
C GLN A 74 -0.92 -12.08 -8.02
N LYS A 75 -0.81 -11.83 -6.72
CA LYS A 75 -1.08 -10.52 -6.11
C LYS A 75 -0.16 -9.47 -6.71
N HIS A 76 1.15 -9.70 -6.77
CA HIS A 76 2.06 -8.75 -7.40
C HIS A 76 1.61 -8.37 -8.82
N ARG A 77 1.21 -9.33 -9.67
CA ARG A 77 0.69 -9.02 -11.02
C ARG A 77 -0.62 -8.23 -10.99
N GLU A 78 -1.54 -8.56 -10.10
CA GLU A 78 -2.81 -7.82 -9.91
C GLU A 78 -2.58 -6.38 -9.44
N LEU A 79 -1.64 -6.18 -8.52
CA LEU A 79 -1.38 -4.88 -7.89
C LEU A 79 -0.46 -3.99 -8.77
N SER A 80 0.42 -4.59 -9.58
CA SER A 80 1.30 -3.88 -10.53
C SER A 80 0.63 -3.53 -11.87
N GLY A 81 -0.61 -3.96 -12.13
CA GLY A 81 -1.32 -3.67 -13.37
C GLY A 81 -1.66 -2.18 -13.51
N ASP A 82 -1.32 -1.60 -14.67
CA ASP A 82 -1.06 -0.15 -14.84
C ASP A 82 -2.23 0.84 -14.64
N ASN A 83 -3.49 0.44 -14.47
CA ASN A 83 -4.60 1.41 -14.58
C ASN A 83 -5.71 1.34 -13.52
N GLN A 84 -5.68 0.41 -12.56
CA GLN A 84 -6.80 0.24 -11.61
C GLN A 84 -6.41 0.42 -10.14
N PHE A 85 -5.13 0.56 -9.84
CA PHE A 85 -4.62 0.51 -8.47
C PHE A 85 -4.56 1.87 -7.75
N PHE A 86 -4.51 2.93 -8.54
CA PHE A 86 -4.20 4.29 -8.10
C PHE A 86 -5.32 5.23 -8.54
N TYR A 87 -6.45 5.21 -7.85
CA TYR A 87 -7.56 6.12 -8.15
C TYR A 87 -7.40 7.43 -7.39
N LYS A 88 -7.70 8.52 -8.12
CA LYS A 88 -7.85 9.90 -7.65
C LYS A 88 -6.60 10.51 -6.99
N VAL A 89 -5.88 11.26 -7.81
CA VAL A 89 -4.92 12.25 -7.37
C VAL A 89 -5.68 13.54 -7.12
N THR A 90 -6.03 13.83 -5.87
CA THR A 90 -6.42 15.19 -5.46
C THR A 90 -5.19 15.85 -4.85
N TRP A 91 -4.48 16.63 -5.67
CA TRP A 91 -3.61 17.67 -5.16
C TRP A 91 -4.53 18.85 -4.82
N GLU A 92 -5.00 18.95 -3.59
CA GLU A 92 -5.46 20.25 -3.10
C GLU A 92 -4.20 21.11 -2.94
N MET A 93 -4.11 22.16 -3.75
CA MET A 93 -3.13 23.24 -3.65
C MET A 93 -3.55 24.22 -2.55
#